data_AF-A0AAW0XX96-F1
#
_entry.id   AF-A0AAW0XX96-F1
#
_cell.length_a   1.000
_cell.length_b   1.000
_cell.length_c   1.000
_cell.angle_alpha   90.00
_cell.angle_beta   90.00
_cell.angle_gamma   90.00
#
_symmetry.space_group_name_H-M   'P 1'
#
loop_
_entity.id
_entity.type
_entity.pdbx_description
1 polymer ?
#
loop_
_entity_poly.entity_id
_entity_poly.type
_entity_poly.pdbx_seq_one_letter_code
_entity_poly.pdbx_strand_id
1 'polypeptide(L)'
;TDAFVQITVIRDATLQVLSDVLGWTYTIAWNISYLPQVWLNWRRKSVVGLSMDQITLSIFACICYLFFSVGLYAVPFLQEEFMKRYPRQVNHVRLNDVCFAAYSLCAQLVVIIQCFIYK
;
A
#
# COMPACT_ATOMS: atom_id res chain seq x y z
N THR A 1 -18.49 20.68 -30.98
CA THR A 1 -19.22 20.55 -29.69
C THR A 1 -19.31 19.08 -29.41
N ASP A 2 -18.23 18.52 -28.89
CA ASP A 2 -18.12 17.08 -28.72
C ASP A 2 -18.75 16.75 -27.37
N ALA A 3 -19.93 16.13 -27.43
CA ALA A 3 -20.63 15.60 -26.28
C ALA A 3 -19.83 14.40 -25.75
N PHE A 4 -18.84 14.68 -24.92
CA PHE A 4 -18.09 13.64 -24.24
C PHE A 4 -18.93 13.08 -23.12
N VAL A 5 -19.52 11.92 -23.38
CA VAL A 5 -20.12 11.06 -22.36
C VAL A 5 -18.98 10.66 -21.43
N GLN A 6 -18.89 11.28 -20.25
CA GLN A 6 -18.26 10.60 -19.12
C GLN A 6 -19.03 9.30 -19.00
N ILE A 7 -18.40 8.19 -19.40
CA ILE A 7 -18.84 6.87 -18.97
C ILE A 7 -18.56 6.88 -17.47
N THR A 8 -19.44 7.53 -16.73
CA THR A 8 -19.69 7.26 -15.33
C THR A 8 -20.10 5.82 -15.35
N VAL A 9 -19.11 4.93 -15.32
CA VAL A 9 -19.28 3.49 -15.19
C VAL A 9 -20.32 3.38 -14.11
N ILE A 10 -21.49 2.93 -14.53
CA ILE A 10 -22.65 2.71 -13.67
C ILE A 10 -22.06 2.12 -12.40
N ARG A 11 -22.32 2.76 -11.25
CA ARG A 11 -21.90 2.30 -9.93
C ARG A 11 -22.53 0.94 -9.69
N ASP A 12 -22.02 -0.07 -10.37
CA ASP A 12 -22.48 -1.42 -10.26
C ASP A 12 -21.96 -1.88 -8.91
N ALA A 13 -22.90 -2.05 -7.98
CA ALA A 13 -22.60 -2.49 -6.63
C ALA A 13 -21.74 -3.75 -6.66
N THR A 14 -21.91 -4.60 -7.67
CA THR A 14 -21.12 -5.81 -7.89
C THR A 14 -19.64 -5.50 -8.12
N LEU A 15 -19.32 -4.51 -8.97
CA LEU A 15 -17.95 -4.09 -9.25
C LEU A 15 -17.28 -3.43 -8.04
N GLN A 16 -18.05 -2.66 -7.25
CA GLN A 16 -17.54 -2.05 -6.03
C GLN A 16 -17.21 -3.11 -4.97
N VAL A 17 -18.16 -4.02 -4.71
CA VAL A 17 -17.97 -5.14 -3.78
C VAL A 17 -16.80 -6.03 -4.23
N LEU A 18 -16.72 -6.37 -5.52
CA LEU A 18 -15.61 -7.14 -6.06
C LEU A 18 -14.27 -6.42 -5.83
N SER A 19 -14.22 -5.12 -6.10
CA SER A 19 -13.01 -4.34 -5.91
C SER A 19 -12.58 -4.25 -4.44
N ASP A 20 -13.52 -4.16 -3.51
CA ASP A 20 -13.21 -4.14 -2.08
C ASP A 20 -12.74 -5.52 -1.59
N VAL A 21 -13.39 -6.60 -2.03
CA VAL A 21 -12.97 -7.97 -1.71
C VAL A 21 -11.56 -8.26 -2.26
N LEU A 22 -11.27 -7.86 -3.50
CA LEU A 22 -9.94 -7.98 -4.08
C LEU A 22 -8.90 -7.15 -3.33
N GLY A 23 -9.26 -5.92 -2.91
CA GLY A 23 -8.40 -5.07 -2.10
C GLY A 23 -8.01 -5.71 -0.77
N TRP A 24 -8.98 -6.24 -0.03
CA TRP A 24 -8.73 -6.88 1.26
C TRP A 24 -8.01 -8.22 1.14
N THR A 25 -8.35 -9.04 0.14
CA THR A 25 -7.64 -10.31 -0.11
C THR A 25 -6.19 -10.06 -0.48
N TYR A 26 -5.89 -9.05 -1.29
CA TYR A 26 -4.53 -8.61 -1.58
C TYR A 26 -3.79 -8.20 -0.30
N THR A 27 -4.41 -7.38 0.56
CA THR A 27 -3.81 -6.98 1.84
C THR A 27 -3.47 -8.21 2.68
N ILE A 28 -4.37 -9.18 2.80
CA ILE A 28 -4.15 -10.42 3.57
C ILE A 28 -3.06 -11.30 2.95
N ALA A 29 -3.05 -11.47 1.62
CA ALA A 29 -2.06 -12.28 0.93
C ALA A 29 -0.64 -11.74 1.14
N TRP A 30 -0.48 -10.42 1.07
CA TRP A 30 0.79 -9.78 1.41
C TRP A 30 1.17 -9.94 2.87
N ASN A 31 0.22 -9.79 3.79
CA ASN A 31 0.45 -10.01 5.22
C ASN A 31 1.08 -11.38 5.50
N ILE A 32 0.52 -12.43 4.89
CA ILE A 32 1.02 -13.81 5.02
C ILE A 32 2.42 -13.94 4.39
N SER A 33 2.66 -13.29 3.24
CA SER A 33 3.94 -13.38 2.52
C SER A 33 5.13 -12.80 3.30
N TYR A 34 4.91 -11.86 4.22
CA TYR A 34 5.98 -11.31 5.06
C TYR A 34 6.42 -12.28 6.18
N LEU A 35 5.53 -13.17 6.64
CA LEU A 35 5.81 -14.07 7.77
C LEU A 35 6.93 -15.09 7.48
N PRO A 36 6.98 -15.78 6.31
CA PRO A 36 8.08 -16.68 5.97
C PRO A 36 9.45 -16.01 6.01
N GLN A 37 9.56 -14.76 5.55
CA GLN A 37 10.83 -14.03 5.54
C GLN A 37 11.31 -13.76 6.98
N VAL A 38 10.42 -13.25 7.83
CA VAL A 38 10.71 -12.98 9.25
C VAL A 38 11.05 -14.28 10.00
N TRP A 39 10.32 -15.35 9.72
CA TRP A 39 10.52 -16.66 10.36
C TRP A 39 11.83 -17.31 9.94
N LEU A 40 12.18 -17.25 8.65
CA LEU A 40 13.42 -17.81 8.14
C LEU A 40 14.64 -17.09 8.73
N ASN A 41 14.59 -15.75 8.77
CA ASN A 41 15.63 -14.93 9.40
C ASN A 41 15.81 -15.30 10.89
N TRP A 42 14.69 -15.47 11.62
CA TRP A 42 14.71 -15.85 13.03
C TRP A 42 15.26 -17.26 13.24
N ARG A 43 14.85 -18.23 12.42
CA ARG A 43 15.30 -19.63 12.52
C ARG A 43 16.78 -19.79 12.17
N ARG A 44 17.25 -19.11 11.12
CA ARG A 44 18.65 -19.20 10.67
C ARG A 44 19.59 -18.35 11.52
N LYS A 45 19.07 -17.38 12.29
CA LYS A 45 19.85 -16.36 13.01
C LYS A 45 20.92 -15.69 12.12
N SER A 46 20.62 -15.59 10.84
CA SER A 46 21.55 -15.11 9.82
C SER A 46 20.73 -14.43 8.73
N VAL A 47 21.19 -13.26 8.32
CA VAL A 47 20.61 -12.46 7.22
C VAL A 47 21.42 -12.58 5.93
N VAL A 48 22.29 -13.60 5.82
CA VAL A 48 23.09 -13.87 4.63
C VAL A 48 22.16 -14.25 3.47
N GLY A 49 22.05 -13.36 2.49
CA GLY A 49 21.16 -13.48 1.33
C GLY A 49 20.13 -12.35 1.21
N LEU A 50 19.97 -11.51 2.23
CA LEU A 50 19.08 -10.35 2.20
C LEU A 50 19.87 -9.06 1.94
N SER A 51 19.53 -8.34 0.87
CA SER A 51 20.18 -7.05 0.56
C SER A 51 19.63 -5.94 1.45
N MET A 52 20.51 -5.34 2.26
CA MET A 52 20.15 -4.20 3.12
C MET A 52 19.60 -3.01 2.32
N ASP A 53 20.14 -2.80 1.11
CA ASP A 53 19.73 -1.72 0.23
C ASP A 53 18.28 -1.91 -0.23
N GLN A 54 17.88 -3.16 -0.52
CA GLN A 54 16.52 -3.47 -0.93
C GLN A 54 15.49 -3.22 0.18
N ILE A 55 15.83 -3.57 1.43
CA ILE A 55 14.95 -3.32 2.58
C ILE A 55 14.82 -1.82 2.82
N THR A 56 15.94 -1.08 2.79
CA THR A 56 15.97 0.36 3.02
C THR A 56 15.15 1.10 1.98
N LEU A 57 15.30 0.75 0.70
CA LEU A 57 14.47 1.28 -0.39
C LEU A 57 12.99 0.93 -0.22
N SER A 58 12.69 -0.29 0.24
CA SER A 58 11.31 -0.71 0.48
C SER A 58 10.65 0.07 1.62
N ILE A 59 11.40 0.36 2.70
CA ILE A 59 10.92 1.21 3.80
C ILE A 59 10.62 2.61 3.28
N PHE A 60 11.54 3.21 2.52
CA PHE A 60 11.34 4.54 1.95
C PHE A 60 10.10 4.58 1.03
N ALA A 61 9.95 3.59 0.15
CA ALA A 61 8.78 3.46 -0.72
C ALA A 61 7.47 3.32 0.09
N CYS A 62 7.46 2.48 1.14
CA CYS A 62 6.30 2.30 2.00
C CYS A 62 5.95 3.60 2.75
N ILE A 63 6.94 4.35 3.24
CA ILE A 63 6.73 5.65 3.89
C ILE A 63 6.09 6.64 2.92
N CYS A 64 6.67 6.81 1.72
CA CYS A 64 6.12 7.71 0.70
C CYS A 64 4.69 7.31 0.31
N TYR A 65 4.43 6.02 0.11
CA TYR A 65 3.11 5.52 -0.24
C TYR A 65 2.10 5.70 0.90
N LEU A 66 2.50 5.51 2.15
CA LEU A 66 1.66 5.74 3.32
C LEU A 66 1.31 7.23 3.46
N PHE A 67 2.29 8.14 3.33
CA PHE A 67 2.05 9.57 3.36
C PHE A 67 1.10 10.02 2.26
N PHE A 68 1.29 9.54 1.03
CA PHE A 68 0.39 9.83 -0.09
C PHE A 68 -1.02 9.32 0.18
N SER A 69 -1.16 8.05 0.60
CA SER A 69 -2.45 7.42 0.83
C SER A 69 -3.20 8.07 2.01
N VAL A 70 -2.51 8.35 3.11
CA VAL A 70 -3.10 9.06 4.27
C VAL A 70 -3.45 10.51 3.90
N GLY A 71 -2.56 11.21 3.19
CA GLY A 71 -2.81 12.59 2.78
C GLY A 71 -4.05 12.71 1.90
N LEU A 72 -4.16 11.87 0.86
CA LEU A 72 -5.30 11.91 -0.06
C LEU A 72 -6.58 11.27 0.54
N TYR A 73 -6.47 10.42 1.56
CA TYR A 73 -7.62 9.84 2.26
C TYR A 73 -8.18 10.75 3.36
N ALA A 74 -7.31 11.31 4.22
CA ALA A 74 -7.71 12.00 5.45
C ALA A 74 -7.85 13.52 5.30
N VAL A 75 -7.16 14.14 4.31
CA VAL A 75 -7.16 15.60 4.16
C VAL A 75 -8.13 16.02 3.05
N PRO A 76 -9.31 16.57 3.38
CA PRO A 76 -10.30 16.99 2.38
C PRO A 76 -9.77 18.12 1.49
N PHE A 77 -8.93 19.01 2.03
CA PHE A 77 -8.25 20.05 1.26
C PHE A 77 -7.41 19.47 0.11
N LEU A 78 -6.66 18.37 0.35
CA LEU A 78 -5.87 17.72 -0.69
C LEU A 78 -6.76 17.04 -1.73
N GLN A 79 -7.91 16.51 -1.33
CA GLN A 79 -8.89 15.93 -2.25
C GLN A 79 -9.49 17.01 -3.17
N GLU A 80 -9.86 18.16 -2.62
CA GLU A 80 -10.39 19.28 -3.39
C GLU A 80 -9.36 19.85 -4.37
N GLU A 81 -8.12 20.05 -3.93
CA GLU A 81 -7.01 20.50 -4.78
C GLU A 81 -6.74 19.49 -5.91
N PHE A 82 -6.76 18.19 -5.60
CA PHE A 82 -6.57 17.11 -6.57
C PHE A 82 -7.71 17.08 -7.61
N MET A 83 -8.96 17.18 -7.17
CA MET A 83 -10.14 17.21 -8.06
C MET A 83 -10.15 18.47 -8.94
N LYS A 84 -9.70 19.60 -8.40
CA LYS A 84 -9.57 20.86 -9.15
C LYS A 84 -8.47 20.76 -10.23
N ARG A 85 -7.37 20.08 -9.92
CA ARG A 85 -6.25 19.86 -10.85
C ARG A 85 -6.57 18.79 -11.90
N TYR A 86 -7.33 17.75 -11.52
CA TYR A 86 -7.68 16.60 -12.34
C TYR A 86 -9.19 16.33 -12.31
N PRO A 87 -10.01 17.18 -12.96
CA PRO A 87 -11.49 17.08 -12.90
C PRO A 87 -12.08 15.82 -13.54
N ARG A 88 -11.24 14.96 -14.12
CA ARG A 88 -11.62 13.73 -14.83
C ARG A 88 -11.25 12.46 -14.06
N GLN A 89 -10.51 12.56 -12.96
CA GLN A 89 -10.03 11.41 -12.20
C GLN A 89 -10.78 11.30 -10.89
N VAL A 90 -11.29 10.10 -10.58
CA VAL A 90 -11.85 9.81 -9.26
C VAL A 90 -10.73 9.52 -8.27
N ASN A 91 -10.94 9.77 -6.98
CA ASN A 91 -9.97 9.39 -5.96
C ASN A 91 -10.06 7.87 -5.77
N HIS A 92 -9.00 7.14 -6.11
CA HIS A 92 -8.97 5.67 -6.02
C HIS A 92 -8.44 5.18 -4.67
N VAL A 93 -7.86 6.09 -3.86
CA VAL A 93 -7.27 5.72 -2.58
C VAL A 93 -8.36 5.29 -1.62
N ARG A 94 -8.24 4.04 -1.14
CA ARG A 94 -9.17 3.43 -0.21
C ARG A 94 -8.47 3.10 1.11
N LEU A 95 -9.27 2.76 2.12
CA LEU A 95 -8.77 2.42 3.45
C LEU A 95 -7.84 1.19 3.44
N ASN A 96 -8.11 0.22 2.56
CA ASN A 96 -7.27 -0.98 2.41
C ASN A 96 -5.83 -0.63 1.99
N ASP A 97 -5.64 0.42 1.17
CA ASP A 97 -4.32 0.88 0.72
C ASP A 97 -3.51 1.45 1.89
N VAL A 98 -4.16 2.23 2.76
CA VAL A 98 -3.56 2.78 3.99
C VAL A 98 -3.18 1.66 4.96
N CYS A 99 -4.10 0.72 5.21
CA CYS A 99 -3.84 -0.44 6.07
C CYS A 99 -2.69 -1.31 5.54
N PHE A 100 -2.67 -1.57 4.23
CA PHE A 100 -1.61 -2.31 3.57
C PHE A 100 -0.25 -1.61 3.70
N ALA A 101 -0.20 -0.30 3.43
CA ALA A 101 1.03 0.49 3.52
C ALA A 101 1.59 0.52 4.95
N ALA A 102 0.72 0.72 5.94
CA ALA A 102 1.09 0.74 7.34
C ALA A 102 1.63 -0.62 7.82
N TYR A 103 0.93 -1.71 7.50
CA TYR A 103 1.39 -3.05 7.86
C TYR A 103 2.72 -3.40 7.17
N SER A 104 2.84 -3.12 5.87
CA SER A 104 4.05 -3.39 5.10
C SER A 104 5.26 -2.62 5.67
N LEU A 105 5.05 -1.38 6.10
CA LEU A 105 6.08 -0.61 6.80
C LEU A 105 6.49 -1.28 8.11
N CYS A 106 5.53 -1.69 8.95
CA CYS A 106 5.83 -2.41 10.20
C CYS A 106 6.60 -3.72 9.94
N ALA A 107 6.21 -4.50 8.94
CA ALA A 107 6.89 -5.74 8.57
C ALA A 107 8.34 -5.48 8.13
N GLN A 108 8.58 -4.46 7.30
CA GLN A 108 9.93 -4.10 6.86
C GLN A 108 10.79 -3.53 8.01
N LEU A 109 10.17 -2.84 8.99
CA LEU A 109 10.86 -2.43 10.21
C LEU A 109 11.26 -3.63 11.08
N VAL A 110 10.44 -4.67 11.16
CA VAL A 110 10.83 -5.91 11.86
C VAL A 110 12.01 -6.56 11.15
N VAL A 111 11.97 -6.65 9.82
CA VAL A 111 13.04 -7.26 9.03
C VAL A 111 14.35 -6.47 9.14
N ILE A 112 14.31 -5.12 9.09
CA ILE A 112 15.52 -4.31 9.25
C ILE A 112 16.09 -4.41 10.67
N ILE A 113 15.26 -4.52 11.71
CA ILE A 113 15.71 -4.77 13.08
C ILE A 113 16.40 -6.14 13.16
N GLN A 114 15.83 -7.19 12.57
CA GLN A 114 16.46 -8.51 12.49
C GLN A 114 17.82 -8.45 11.79
N CYS A 115 17.94 -7.66 10.72
CA CYS A 115 19.19 -7.42 10.02
C CYS A 115 20.27 -6.76 10.89
N PHE A 116 19.89 -5.87 11.81
CA PHE A 116 20.85 -5.28 12.75
C PHE A 116 21.24 -6.24 13.88
N ILE A 117 20.32 -7.10 14.34
CA ILE A 117 20.57 -8.07 15.43
C ILE A 117 21.38 -9.28 14.97
N TYR A 118 21.04 -9.86 13.81
CA TYR A 118 21.66 -11.06 13.25
C TYR A 118 22.79 -10.74 12.24
N LYS A 119 23.35 -9.53 12.36
CA LYS A 119 24.42 -9.02 11.50
C LYS A 119 25.63 -9.94 11.51
#